data_AF-A7RMU3-F1
#
_entry.id   AF-A7RMU3-F1
#
_cell.length_a   1.000
_cell.length_b   1.000
_cell.length_c   1.000
_cell.angle_alpha   90.00
_cell.angle_beta   90.00
_cell.angle_gamma   90.00
#
_symmetry.space_group_name_H-M   'P 1'
#
loop_
_entity.id
_entity.type
_entity.pdbx_description
1 polymer ?
#
loop_
_entity_poly.entity_id
_entity_poly.type
_entity_poly.pdbx_seq_one_letter_code
_entity_poly.pdbx_strand_id
1 'polypeptide(L)'
;NDPNAASKQSYQKLVFDLTGDVFRDILHEESPPARPLWMKQRRRQKSRIYRSLTPLRDEDDYLQVVQSRVMNLIGLGTERPNLETLRRKTPLKAGKKDAVDAILIQELREEEPQWVDYDDDELAVKFQVADAILDSLLSETVMVMNAIQDRRDASVNDMQYR
;
A
#
# COMPACT_ATOMS: atom_id res chain seq x y z
N ASN A 1 -32.13 -30.64 14.57
CA ASN A 1 -30.97 -30.09 13.83
C ASN A 1 -31.34 -29.97 12.38
N ASP A 2 -31.89 -28.82 11.99
CA ASP A 2 -32.31 -28.55 10.62
C ASP A 2 -31.09 -27.99 9.86
N PRO A 3 -30.51 -28.70 8.87
CA PRO A 3 -29.28 -28.27 8.18
C PRO A 3 -29.45 -26.92 7.47
N ASN A 4 -30.68 -26.57 7.10
CA ASN A 4 -31.00 -25.29 6.48
C ASN A 4 -30.85 -24.11 7.45
N ALA A 5 -31.17 -24.30 8.74
CA ALA A 5 -31.02 -23.26 9.76
C ALA A 5 -29.54 -22.95 10.01
N ALA A 6 -28.67 -23.96 10.02
CA ALA A 6 -27.23 -23.79 10.18
C ALA A 6 -26.61 -23.06 8.97
N SER A 7 -26.96 -23.47 7.75
CA SER A 7 -26.50 -22.79 6.53
C SER A 7 -26.91 -21.32 6.48
N LYS A 8 -28.14 -21.01 6.91
CA LYS A 8 -28.65 -19.63 6.96
C LYS A 8 -27.87 -18.77 7.96
N GLN A 9 -27.55 -19.31 9.14
CA GLN A 9 -26.75 -18.61 10.16
C GLN A 9 -25.31 -18.36 9.66
N SER A 10 -24.69 -19.35 9.02
CA SER A 10 -23.35 -19.18 8.43
C SER A 10 -23.34 -18.10 7.35
N TYR A 11 -24.35 -18.08 6.47
CA TYR A 11 -24.47 -17.05 5.44
C TYR A 11 -24.68 -15.65 6.04
N GLN A 12 -25.56 -15.51 7.03
CA GLN A 12 -25.78 -14.23 7.72
C GLN A 12 -24.51 -13.71 8.38
N LYS A 13 -23.73 -14.59 9.02
CA LYS A 13 -22.45 -14.23 9.62
C LYS A 13 -21.44 -13.77 8.56
N LEU A 14 -21.33 -14.51 7.46
CA LEU A 14 -20.46 -14.13 6.34
C LEU A 14 -20.82 -12.75 5.79
N VAL A 15 -22.10 -12.47 5.55
CA VAL A 15 -22.55 -11.16 5.05
C VAL A 15 -22.25 -10.07 6.06
N PHE A 16 -22.46 -10.32 7.36
CA PHE A 16 -22.16 -9.35 8.42
C PHE A 16 -20.65 -9.04 8.51
N ASP A 17 -19.81 -10.07 8.58
CA ASP A 17 -18.36 -9.93 8.66
C ASP A 17 -17.82 -9.20 7.42
N LEU A 18 -18.28 -9.59 6.23
CA LEU A 18 -17.92 -8.95 4.96
C LEU A 18 -18.37 -7.48 4.88
N THR A 19 -19.56 -7.17 5.39
CA THR A 19 -20.05 -5.77 5.46
C THR A 19 -19.15 -4.95 6.37
N GLY A 20 -18.72 -5.51 7.50
CA GLY A 20 -17.77 -4.87 8.41
C GLY A 20 -16.40 -4.64 7.78
N ASP A 21 -15.89 -5.60 7.01
CA ASP A 21 -14.63 -5.47 6.26
C ASP A 21 -14.74 -4.37 5.20
N VAL A 22 -15.77 -4.39 4.36
CA VAL A 22 -16.00 -3.36 3.32
C VAL A 22 -16.15 -1.98 3.95
N PHE A 23 -16.89 -1.87 5.05
CA PHE A 23 -17.06 -0.60 5.74
C PHE A 23 -15.74 -0.10 6.35
N ARG A 24 -14.94 -1.00 6.92
CA ARG A 24 -13.59 -0.67 7.37
C ARG A 24 -12.75 -0.21 6.20
N ASP A 25 -12.72 -0.89 5.07
CA ASP A 25 -11.93 -0.48 3.89
C ASP A 25 -12.32 0.90 3.37
N ILE A 26 -13.61 1.26 3.45
CA ILE A 26 -14.11 2.61 3.08
C ILE A 26 -13.66 3.66 4.11
N LEU A 27 -13.73 3.36 5.41
CA LEU A 27 -13.25 4.30 6.44
C LEU A 27 -11.72 4.36 6.54
N HIS A 28 -11.05 3.24 6.25
CA HIS A 28 -9.60 3.05 6.17
C HIS A 28 -9.13 3.28 4.72
N GLU A 29 -9.75 4.21 3.98
CA GLU A 29 -8.97 4.93 2.97
C GLU A 29 -7.93 5.75 3.75
N GLU A 30 -6.93 5.03 4.25
CA GLU A 30 -5.87 5.50 5.11
C GLU A 30 -5.32 6.72 4.40
N SER A 31 -5.47 7.88 5.02
CA SER A 31 -4.47 8.91 4.81
C SER A 31 -3.14 8.17 4.96
N PRO A 32 -2.31 8.06 3.89
CA PRO A 32 -1.06 7.33 3.98
C PRO A 32 -0.39 7.80 5.26
N PRO A 33 0.05 6.88 6.15
CA PRO A 33 0.65 7.27 7.43
C PRO A 33 1.62 8.39 7.12
N ALA A 34 1.42 9.56 7.75
CA ALA A 34 1.92 10.84 7.25
C ALA A 34 3.39 10.69 6.85
N ARG A 35 3.63 10.48 5.54
CA ARG A 35 4.99 10.23 5.07
C ARG A 35 5.75 11.54 5.32
N PRO A 36 6.95 11.47 5.90
CA PRO A 36 7.75 12.67 6.10
C PRO A 36 7.89 13.44 4.78
N LEU A 37 7.92 14.77 4.83
CA LEU A 37 7.89 15.63 3.63
C LEU A 37 9.05 15.39 2.65
N TRP A 38 10.16 14.81 3.12
CA TRP A 38 11.32 14.46 2.30
C TRP A 38 11.16 13.11 1.57
N MET A 39 10.14 12.33 1.90
CA MET A 39 9.83 11.05 1.27
C MET A 39 8.86 11.29 0.09
N LYS A 40 9.04 10.53 -1.00
CA LYS A 40 8.08 10.53 -2.11
C LYS A 40 6.68 10.21 -1.57
N GLN A 41 5.70 11.05 -1.92
CA GLN A 41 4.30 10.78 -1.60
C GLN A 41 3.84 9.57 -2.41
N ARG A 42 3.37 8.52 -1.73
CA ARG A 42 2.80 7.36 -2.39
C ARG A 42 1.65 7.80 -3.29
N ARG A 43 1.63 7.30 -4.53
CA ARG A 43 0.52 7.52 -5.45
C ARG A 43 -0.74 6.95 -4.81
N ARG A 44 -1.72 7.81 -4.52
CA ARG A 44 -3.02 7.36 -3.98
C ARG A 44 -3.68 6.45 -5.01
N GLN A 45 -3.72 5.16 -4.71
CA GLN A 45 -4.56 4.24 -5.45
C GLN A 45 -6.00 4.54 -5.04
N LYS A 46 -6.71 5.33 -5.85
CA LYS A 46 -8.14 5.57 -5.62
C LYS A 46 -8.84 4.21 -5.71
N SER A 47 -9.33 3.72 -4.57
CA SER A 47 -10.21 2.55 -4.54
C SER A 47 -11.34 2.78 -5.55
N ARG A 48 -11.75 1.72 -6.27
CA ARG A 48 -12.84 1.81 -7.28
C ARG A 48 -14.08 2.51 -6.72
N ILE A 49 -14.30 2.36 -5.42
CA ILE A 49 -15.35 2.99 -4.63
C ILE A 49 -15.37 4.52 -4.88
N TYR A 50 -14.23 5.20 -4.80
CA TYR A 50 -14.16 6.67 -4.92
C TYR A 50 -14.00 7.20 -6.35
N ARG A 51 -13.88 6.32 -7.35
CA ARG A 51 -13.76 6.77 -8.75
C ARG A 51 -15.09 7.19 -9.35
N SER A 52 -16.20 6.64 -8.87
CA SER A 52 -17.55 6.89 -9.40
C SER A 52 -18.48 7.62 -8.44
N LEU A 53 -18.09 7.81 -7.18
CA LEU A 53 -18.97 8.39 -6.18
C LEU A 53 -18.81 9.91 -6.06
N THR A 54 -19.95 10.58 -5.98
CA THR A 54 -20.10 11.87 -5.32
C THR A 54 -19.52 11.80 -3.90
N PRO A 55 -19.04 12.92 -3.31
CA PRO A 55 -18.48 12.91 -1.97
C PRO A 55 -19.48 12.29 -0.98
N LEU A 56 -19.11 11.16 -0.38
CA LEU A 56 -19.88 10.49 0.68
C LEU A 56 -20.02 11.47 1.86
N ARG A 57 -21.21 12.03 2.05
CA ARG A 57 -21.46 13.06 3.08
C ARG A 57 -22.41 12.56 4.16
N ASP A 58 -23.42 11.80 3.76
CA ASP A 58 -24.48 11.35 4.65
C ASP A 58 -24.40 9.82 4.87
N GLU A 59 -24.95 9.35 5.98
CA GLU A 59 -24.96 7.92 6.35
C GLU A 59 -25.60 7.05 5.26
N ASP A 60 -26.64 7.56 4.60
CA ASP A 60 -27.32 6.89 3.49
C ASP A 60 -26.40 6.65 2.28
N ASP A 61 -25.46 7.57 2.02
CA ASP A 61 -24.48 7.41 0.94
C ASP A 61 -23.56 6.22 1.23
N TYR A 62 -23.08 6.09 2.48
CA TYR A 62 -22.25 4.98 2.91
C TYR A 62 -23.01 3.67 2.81
N LEU A 63 -24.28 3.64 3.22
CA LEU A 63 -25.11 2.44 3.18
C LEU A 63 -25.28 1.94 1.74
N GLN A 64 -25.62 2.83 0.80
CA GLN A 64 -25.78 2.46 -0.62
C GLN A 64 -24.49 1.90 -1.20
N VAL A 65 -23.35 2.50 -0.85
CA VAL A 65 -22.04 2.13 -1.38
C VAL A 65 -21.56 0.80 -0.81
N VAL A 66 -21.62 0.65 0.52
CA VAL A 66 -21.29 -0.60 1.21
C VAL A 66 -22.18 -1.72 0.68
N GLN A 67 -23.49 -1.49 0.58
CA GLN A 67 -24.44 -2.47 0.09
C GLN A 67 -24.11 -2.89 -1.35
N SER A 68 -23.87 -1.93 -2.26
CA SER A 68 -23.54 -2.25 -3.64
C SER A 68 -22.25 -3.08 -3.73
N ARG A 69 -21.24 -2.75 -2.92
CA ARG A 69 -19.96 -3.45 -2.88
C ARG A 69 -20.09 -4.87 -2.31
N VAL A 70 -20.78 -5.03 -1.18
CA VAL A 70 -21.06 -6.35 -0.58
C VAL A 70 -21.82 -7.22 -1.57
N MET A 71 -22.85 -6.67 -2.23
CA MET A 71 -23.61 -7.38 -3.27
C MET A 71 -22.73 -7.80 -4.45
N ASN A 72 -21.83 -6.94 -4.91
CA ASN A 72 -20.88 -7.28 -5.97
C ASN A 72 -19.90 -8.40 -5.54
N LEU A 73 -19.39 -8.35 -4.31
CA LEU A 73 -18.45 -9.36 -3.77
C LEU A 73 -19.10 -10.74 -3.59
N ILE A 74 -20.36 -10.80 -3.18
CA ILE A 74 -21.12 -12.06 -3.08
C ILE A 74 -21.72 -12.50 -4.42
N GLY A 75 -21.42 -11.79 -5.52
CA GLY A 75 -21.85 -12.14 -6.87
C GLY A 75 -23.32 -11.83 -7.21
N LEU A 76 -24.02 -11.10 -6.33
CA LEU A 76 -25.42 -10.68 -6.52
C LEU A 76 -25.56 -9.28 -7.13
N GLY A 77 -24.46 -8.55 -7.27
CA GLY A 77 -24.46 -7.18 -7.79
C GLY A 77 -24.35 -7.08 -9.31
N THR A 78 -24.50 -5.85 -9.81
CA THR A 78 -24.59 -5.52 -11.23
C THR A 78 -23.29 -4.99 -11.84
N GLU A 79 -22.26 -4.69 -11.03
CA GLU A 79 -20.96 -4.24 -11.53
C GLU A 79 -20.16 -5.41 -12.10
N ARG A 80 -20.43 -5.75 -13.36
CA ARG A 80 -19.51 -6.56 -14.17
C ARG A 80 -18.62 -5.63 -14.98
N PRO A 81 -17.33 -5.98 -15.20
CA PRO A 81 -16.46 -5.24 -16.10
C PRO A 81 -17.15 -5.05 -17.45
N ASN A 82 -17.38 -3.80 -17.84
CA ASN A 82 -17.97 -3.53 -19.14
C ASN A 82 -16.94 -3.86 -20.23
N LEU A 83 -17.18 -4.95 -20.94
CA LEU A 83 -16.29 -5.44 -21.98
C LEU A 83 -16.04 -4.37 -23.07
N GLU A 84 -17.01 -3.50 -23.36
CA GLU A 84 -16.88 -2.39 -24.33
C GLU A 84 -15.89 -1.29 -23.90
N THR A 85 -15.75 -1.02 -22.59
CA THR A 85 -14.80 -0.02 -22.10
C THR A 85 -13.38 -0.60 -22.00
N LEU A 86 -13.27 -1.91 -21.75
CA LEU A 86 -12.00 -2.66 -21.76
C LEU A 86 -11.48 -2.96 -23.17
N ARG A 87 -12.40 -3.18 -24.13
CA ARG A 87 -12.12 -3.40 -25.56
C ARG A 87 -11.34 -2.24 -26.19
N ARG A 88 -11.64 -1.00 -25.81
CA ARG A 88 -11.01 0.22 -26.37
C ARG A 88 -9.57 0.45 -25.93
N LYS A 89 -9.08 -0.25 -24.90
CA LYS A 89 -7.80 0.06 -24.25
C LYS A 89 -6.80 -1.09 -24.26
N THR A 90 -7.06 -2.19 -24.99
CA THR A 90 -6.17 -3.36 -25.07
C THR A 90 -5.90 -3.76 -26.53
N PRO A 91 -4.65 -4.12 -26.90
CA PRO A 91 -4.27 -4.46 -28.28
C PRO A 91 -4.77 -5.84 -28.76
N LEU A 92 -5.60 -6.55 -27.99
CA LEU A 92 -6.11 -7.88 -28.34
C LEU A 92 -7.34 -7.82 -29.25
N LYS A 93 -7.34 -8.62 -30.33
CA LYS A 93 -8.40 -8.75 -31.35
C LYS A 93 -9.80 -8.88 -30.72
N ALA A 94 -10.74 -8.10 -31.24
CA ALA A 94 -12.08 -7.83 -30.67
C ALA A 94 -13.04 -9.04 -30.56
N GLY A 95 -12.75 -10.17 -31.21
CA GLY A 95 -13.74 -11.25 -31.41
C GLY A 95 -13.71 -12.43 -30.43
N LYS A 96 -12.82 -12.45 -29.43
CA LYS A 96 -12.61 -13.63 -28.55
C LYS A 96 -12.48 -13.30 -27.07
N LYS A 97 -13.19 -12.29 -26.56
CA LYS A 97 -13.13 -11.94 -25.14
C LYS A 97 -14.40 -12.38 -24.43
N ASP A 98 -14.27 -13.29 -23.48
CA ASP A 98 -15.34 -13.70 -22.56
C ASP A 98 -15.39 -12.75 -21.34
N ALA A 99 -16.43 -12.85 -20.53
CA ALA A 99 -16.57 -12.16 -19.25
C ALA A 99 -15.38 -12.44 -18.31
N VAL A 100 -14.80 -13.64 -18.38
CA VAL A 100 -13.58 -14.02 -17.63
C VAL A 100 -12.40 -13.16 -18.07
N ASP A 101 -12.19 -12.99 -19.38
CA ASP A 101 -11.11 -12.14 -19.90
C ASP A 101 -11.29 -10.68 -19.47
N ALA A 102 -12.54 -10.23 -19.35
CA ALA A 102 -12.86 -8.89 -18.88
C ALA A 102 -12.44 -8.67 -17.41
N ILE A 103 -12.72 -9.66 -16.57
CA ILE A 103 -12.36 -9.66 -15.14
C ILE A 103 -10.83 -9.68 -15.01
N LEU A 104 -10.14 -10.58 -15.69
CA LEU A 104 -8.69 -10.69 -15.65
C LEU A 104 -7.98 -9.41 -16.11
N ILE A 105 -8.44 -8.80 -17.22
CA ILE A 105 -7.85 -7.53 -17.69
C ILE A 105 -8.06 -6.41 -16.66
N GLN A 106 -9.21 -6.40 -15.98
CA GLN A 106 -9.49 -5.42 -14.95
C GLN A 106 -8.60 -5.61 -13.72
N GLU A 107 -8.46 -6.84 -13.23
CA GLU A 107 -7.61 -7.20 -12.10
C GLU A 107 -6.15 -6.85 -12.36
N LEU A 108 -5.61 -7.27 -13.52
CA LEU A 108 -4.23 -6.96 -13.92
C LEU A 108 -3.94 -5.45 -13.91
N ARG A 109 -4.88 -4.63 -14.38
CA ARG A 109 -4.70 -3.17 -14.41
C ARG A 109 -4.70 -2.53 -13.02
N GLU A 110 -5.32 -3.18 -12.05
CA GLU A 110 -5.38 -2.69 -10.68
C GLU A 110 -4.14 -3.08 -9.90
N GLU A 111 -3.55 -4.23 -10.22
CA GLU A 111 -2.33 -4.72 -9.59
C GLU A 111 -1.05 -4.16 -10.23
N GLU A 112 -1.04 -3.93 -11.55
CA GLU A 112 0.14 -3.47 -12.32
C GLU A 112 0.85 -2.23 -11.73
N PRO A 113 0.14 -1.17 -11.27
CA PRO A 113 0.79 -0.01 -10.65
C PRO A 113 1.58 -0.36 -9.38
N GLN A 114 1.17 -1.42 -8.67
CA GLN A 114 1.81 -1.85 -7.43
C GLN A 114 3.06 -2.70 -7.71
N TRP A 115 3.15 -3.37 -8.87
CA TRP A 115 4.30 -4.19 -9.26
C TRP A 115 5.52 -3.38 -9.69
N VAL A 116 5.33 -2.09 -10.00
CA VAL A 116 6.40 -1.17 -10.39
C VAL A 116 6.72 -0.14 -9.30
N ASP A 117 6.06 -0.22 -8.15
CA ASP A 117 6.27 0.68 -7.03
C ASP A 117 7.40 0.17 -6.12
N TYR A 118 8.62 0.66 -6.37
CA TYR A 118 9.81 0.35 -5.58
C TYR A 118 10.15 1.44 -4.55
N ASP A 119 9.26 2.40 -4.28
CA ASP A 119 9.60 3.56 -3.45
C ASP A 119 10.05 3.15 -2.03
N ASP A 120 9.44 2.11 -1.46
CA ASP A 120 9.78 1.61 -0.12
C ASP A 120 11.10 0.80 -0.13
N ASP A 121 11.34 -0.01 -1.16
CA ASP A 121 12.60 -0.74 -1.34
C ASP A 121 13.78 0.21 -1.58
N GLU A 122 13.60 1.20 -2.45
CA GLU A 122 14.58 2.27 -2.70
C GLU A 122 14.93 2.99 -1.40
N LEU A 123 13.93 3.29 -0.58
CA LEU A 123 14.10 3.98 0.68
C LEU A 123 14.91 3.11 1.67
N ALA A 124 14.58 1.83 1.77
CA ALA A 124 15.29 0.90 2.63
C ALA A 124 16.78 0.84 2.27
N VAL A 125 17.09 0.72 0.97
CA VAL A 125 18.48 0.73 0.48
C VAL A 125 19.16 2.07 0.77
N LYS A 126 18.47 3.20 0.57
CA LYS A 126 19.03 4.54 0.88
C LYS A 126 19.39 4.68 2.36
N PHE A 127 18.52 4.23 3.26
CA PHE A 127 18.81 4.24 4.70
C PHE A 127 19.99 3.35 5.05
N GLN A 128 20.02 2.12 4.52
CA GLN A 128 21.13 1.20 4.75
C GLN A 128 22.47 1.80 4.33
N VAL A 129 22.51 2.47 3.17
CA VAL A 129 23.73 3.15 2.68
C VAL A 129 24.07 4.35 3.55
N ALA A 130 23.08 5.16 3.96
CA ALA A 130 23.30 6.31 4.82
C ALA A 130 23.86 5.91 6.19
N ASP A 131 23.34 4.85 6.79
CA ASP A 131 23.82 4.31 8.06
C ASP A 131 25.27 3.82 7.93
N ALA A 132 25.59 3.07 6.86
CA ALA A 132 26.95 2.61 6.61
C ALA A 132 27.95 3.77 6.42
N ILE A 133 27.55 4.83 5.72
CA ILE A 133 28.38 6.04 5.57
C ILE A 133 28.58 6.72 6.92
N LEU A 134 27.50 6.89 7.69
CA LEU A 134 27.56 7.53 9.00
C LEU A 134 28.49 6.77 9.96
N ASP A 135 28.39 5.44 10.00
CA ASP A 135 29.26 4.59 10.82
C ASP A 135 30.73 4.73 10.42
N SER A 136 31.02 4.78 9.11
CA SER A 136 32.39 5.02 8.61
C SER A 136 32.93 6.37 9.06
N LEU A 137 32.14 7.44 8.90
CA LEU A 137 32.55 8.79 9.28
C LEU A 137 32.76 8.92 10.80
N LEU A 138 31.90 8.30 11.60
CA LEU A 138 32.07 8.27 13.06
C LEU A 138 33.32 7.50 13.46
N SER A 139 33.58 6.35 12.85
CA SER A 139 34.78 5.54 13.10
C SER A 139 36.05 6.32 12.76
N GLU A 140 36.11 6.92 11.57
CA GLU A 140 37.23 7.76 11.13
C GLU A 140 37.45 8.95 12.07
N THR A 141 36.37 9.61 12.49
CA THR A 141 36.45 10.74 13.44
C THR A 141 37.06 10.31 14.78
N VAL A 142 36.62 9.17 15.33
CA VAL A 142 37.18 8.61 16.57
C VAL A 142 38.66 8.28 16.38
N MET A 143 39.04 7.65 15.26
CA MET A 143 40.45 7.35 14.97
C MET A 143 41.31 8.62 14.90
N VAL A 144 40.84 9.67 14.24
CA VAL A 144 41.56 10.95 14.15
C VAL A 144 41.67 11.62 15.52
N MET A 145 40.61 11.61 16.32
CA MET A 145 40.64 12.15 17.68
C MET A 145 41.64 11.43 18.57
N ASN A 146 41.67 10.09 18.53
CA ASN A 146 42.65 9.28 19.26
C ASN A 146 44.07 9.61 18.82
N ALA A 147 44.32 9.70 17.51
CA ALA A 147 45.64 10.06 16.99
C ALA A 147 46.11 11.46 17.42
N ILE A 148 45.19 12.43 17.55
CA ILE A 148 45.50 13.77 18.09
C ILE A 148 45.85 13.68 19.58
N GLN A 149 45.09 12.89 20.34
CA GLN A 149 45.33 12.70 21.77
C GLN A 149 46.67 12.01 22.03
N ASP A 150 46.98 10.93 21.32
CA ASP A 150 48.27 10.22 21.42
C ASP A 150 49.45 11.14 21.12
N ARG A 151 49.33 12.02 20.11
CA ARG A 151 50.36 13.02 19.78
C ARG A 151 50.53 14.05 20.91
N ARG A 152 49.45 14.48 21.56
CA ARG A 152 49.52 15.39 22.71
C ARG A 152 50.21 14.72 23.88
N ASP A 153 49.82 13.50 24.22
CA ASP A 153 50.38 12.76 25.35
C ASP A 153 51.87 12.45 25.14
N ALA A 154 52.27 12.11 23.92
CA ALA A 154 53.68 11.98 23.55
C ALA A 154 54.45 13.30 23.72
N SER A 155 53.89 14.44 23.29
CA SER A 155 54.54 15.74 23.44
C SER A 155 54.69 16.19 24.90
N VAL A 156 53.74 15.84 25.76
CA VAL A 156 53.78 16.14 27.20
C VAL A 156 54.85 15.29 27.88
N ASN A 157 54.91 14.00 27.56
CA ASN A 157 55.96 13.12 28.09
C ASN A 157 57.36 13.58 27.66
N ASP A 158 57.56 13.99 26.40
CA ASP A 158 58.86 14.45 25.91
C ASP A 158 59.33 15.75 26.60
N MET A 159 58.40 16.60 27.05
CA MET A 159 58.72 17.76 27.92
C MET A 159 59.07 17.38 29.36
N GLN A 160 58.57 16.25 29.89
CA GLN A 160 58.87 15.82 31.26
C GLN A 160 60.25 15.14 31.40
N TYR A 161 60.83 14.64 30.30
CA TYR A 161 62.13 13.96 30.29
C TYR A 161 63.27 14.82 29.70
N ARG A 162 63.04 16.11 29.46
CA ARG A 162 64.08 17.12 29.18
C ARG A 162 64.40 17.94 30.43
#